data_AF-A0A8T5FYM1-F1
#
_entry.id   AF-A0A8T5FYM1-F1
#
_cell.length_a   1.000
_cell.length_b   1.000
_cell.length_c   1.000
_cell.angle_alpha   90.00
_cell.angle_beta   90.00
_cell.angle_gamma   90.00
#
_symmetry.space_group_name_H-M   'P 1'
#
loop_
_entity.id
_entity.type
_entity.pdbx_description
1 polymer ?
#
loop_
_entity_poly.entity_id
_entity_poly.type
_entity_poly.pdbx_seq_one_letter_code
_entity_poly.pdbx_strand_id
1 'polypeptide(L)'
;MGKKSRRKFKSKENIQKVIEEEKNNYTRPKPSFNGKKYTSYLVIFALIVSAVFLVRYVNSLPGKHDSFAQCVVDSGSKMYSAWWCSHCREQKALFGKSFKIIEKGGAHVECSPDGTQTFSQYCIDQGVQGTPTWMSADGEVLGNRMSLEELSSKTNCPLN
;
A
#
# COMPACT_ATOMS: atom_id res chain seq x y z
N MET A 1 -7.40 77.11 -35.40
CA MET A 1 -6.66 76.10 -34.60
C MET A 1 -7.38 74.76 -34.78
N GLY A 2 -6.81 73.60 -35.11
CA GLY A 2 -5.44 73.17 -35.40
C GLY A 2 -5.48 71.87 -36.23
N LYS A 3 -4.49 71.68 -37.12
CA LYS A 3 -4.37 70.51 -38.02
C LYS A 3 -3.89 69.28 -37.24
N LYS A 4 -4.66 68.17 -37.29
CA LYS A 4 -4.21 66.84 -36.81
C LYS A 4 -3.08 66.32 -37.71
N SER A 5 -1.84 66.54 -37.30
CA SER A 5 -0.66 65.96 -37.95
C SER A 5 -0.43 64.54 -37.41
N ARG A 6 -0.68 63.53 -38.27
CA ARG A 6 -0.33 62.14 -38.01
C ARG A 6 1.20 62.04 -37.96
N ARG A 7 1.77 61.91 -36.76
CA ARG A 7 3.19 61.53 -36.62
C ARG A 7 3.34 60.11 -37.17
N LYS A 8 3.93 59.97 -38.35
CA LYS A 8 4.34 58.67 -38.91
C LYS A 8 5.28 58.01 -37.89
N PHE A 9 4.85 56.84 -37.44
CA PHE A 9 5.51 56.01 -36.44
C PHE A 9 6.86 55.51 -36.99
N LYS A 10 7.95 56.22 -36.67
CA LYS A 10 9.36 55.88 -36.99
C LYS A 10 9.87 54.71 -36.10
N SER A 11 8.98 53.81 -35.71
CA SER A 11 9.19 52.81 -34.66
C SER A 11 9.26 51.38 -35.18
N LYS A 12 8.66 51.05 -36.33
CA LYS A 12 8.69 49.65 -36.84
C LYS A 12 10.06 49.22 -37.35
N GLU A 13 10.79 50.09 -38.05
CA GLU A 13 12.14 49.76 -38.54
C GLU A 13 13.19 49.62 -37.41
N ASN A 14 13.08 50.43 -36.36
CA ASN A 14 13.98 50.35 -35.21
C ASN A 14 13.68 49.12 -34.34
N ILE A 15 12.41 48.72 -34.21
CA ILE A 15 12.05 47.52 -33.46
C ILE A 15 12.57 46.26 -34.16
N GLN A 16 12.50 46.18 -35.49
CA GLN A 16 12.97 45.00 -36.22
C GLN A 16 14.48 44.80 -36.05
N LYS A 17 15.27 45.88 -36.08
CA LYS A 17 16.72 45.83 -35.84
C LYS A 17 17.06 45.38 -34.42
N VAL A 18 16.34 45.90 -33.42
CA VAL A 18 16.51 45.48 -32.02
C VAL A 18 16.16 44.00 -31.85
N ILE A 19 15.11 43.51 -32.51
CA ILE A 19 14.75 42.08 -32.47
C ILE A 19 15.82 41.21 -33.13
N GLU A 20 16.44 41.65 -34.22
CA GLU A 20 17.54 40.93 -34.89
C GLU A 20 18.83 40.95 -34.06
N GLU A 21 19.16 42.07 -33.43
CA GLU A 21 20.30 42.18 -32.50
C GLU A 21 20.11 41.30 -31.26
N GLU A 22 18.91 41.31 -30.65
CA GLU A 22 18.56 40.43 -29.54
C GLU A 22 18.63 38.95 -29.95
N LYS A 23 18.15 38.59 -31.14
CA LYS A 23 18.26 37.21 -31.65
C LYS A 23 19.70 36.78 -31.93
N ASN A 24 20.53 37.69 -32.44
CA ASN A 24 21.95 37.42 -32.71
C ASN A 24 22.79 37.36 -31.42
N ASN A 25 22.39 38.09 -30.37
CA ASN A 25 23.04 38.08 -29.07
C ASN A 25 22.49 36.98 -28.13
N TYR A 26 21.32 36.42 -28.43
CA TYR A 26 20.75 35.31 -27.69
C TYR A 26 21.48 33.99 -27.99
N THR A 27 22.55 33.75 -27.25
CA THR A 27 23.13 32.41 -27.17
C THR A 27 22.18 31.51 -26.40
N ARG A 28 21.63 30.47 -27.05
CA ARG A 28 20.87 29.44 -26.34
C ARG A 28 21.76 28.82 -25.25
N PRO A 29 21.37 28.86 -23.96
CA PRO A 29 22.12 28.15 -22.94
C PRO A 29 22.11 26.67 -23.31
N LYS A 30 23.28 26.11 -23.62
CA LYS A 30 23.39 24.67 -23.88
C LYS A 30 23.10 23.95 -22.57
N PRO A 31 22.11 23.03 -22.52
CA PRO A 31 21.90 22.24 -21.33
C PRO A 31 23.20 21.49 -21.04
N SER A 32 23.80 21.77 -19.88
CA SER A 32 24.98 21.06 -19.38
C SER A 32 24.55 19.65 -18.98
N PHE A 33 24.49 18.75 -19.96
CA PHE A 33 24.09 17.36 -19.75
C PHE A 33 25.27 16.58 -19.19
N ASN A 34 25.35 16.49 -17.86
CA ASN A 34 26.36 15.68 -17.20
C ASN A 34 25.95 14.20 -17.24
N GLY A 35 26.22 13.53 -18.36
CA GLY A 35 25.80 12.16 -18.65
C GLY A 35 26.16 11.14 -17.55
N LYS A 36 27.25 11.35 -16.81
CA LYS A 36 27.64 10.49 -15.68
C LYS A 36 26.63 10.50 -14.53
N LYS A 37 25.94 11.63 -14.29
CA LYS A 37 24.89 11.73 -13.26
C LYS A 37 23.60 11.02 -13.70
N TYR A 38 23.26 11.14 -14.98
CA TYR A 38 22.08 10.49 -15.55
C TYR A 38 22.23 8.97 -15.65
N THR A 39 23.42 8.46 -15.99
CA THR A 39 23.69 7.01 -15.94
C THR A 39 23.53 6.45 -14.54
N SER A 40 24.02 7.17 -13.51
CA SER A 40 23.82 6.74 -12.11
C SER A 40 22.35 6.70 -11.72
N TYR A 41 21.55 7.70 -12.13
CA TYR A 41 20.09 7.68 -11.87
C TYR A 41 19.38 6.53 -12.58
N LEU A 42 19.75 6.20 -13.82
CA LEU A 42 19.17 5.07 -14.55
C LEU A 42 19.50 3.73 -13.89
N VAL A 43 20.73 3.55 -13.40
CA VAL A 43 21.11 2.33 -12.68
C VAL A 43 20.35 2.22 -11.36
N ILE A 44 20.27 3.30 -10.57
CA ILE A 44 19.51 3.31 -9.31
C ILE A 44 18.03 3.00 -9.57
N PHE A 45 17.44 3.64 -10.58
CA PHE A 45 16.07 3.38 -10.97
C PHE A 45 15.85 1.92 -11.37
N ALA A 46 16.73 1.35 -12.20
CA ALA A 46 16.65 -0.06 -12.59
C ALA A 46 16.77 -1.01 -11.39
N LEU A 47 17.64 -0.71 -10.42
CA LEU A 47 17.77 -1.49 -9.19
C LEU A 47 16.50 -1.42 -8.33
N ILE A 48 15.89 -0.24 -8.19
CA ILE A 48 14.63 -0.07 -7.47
C ILE A 48 13.51 -0.85 -8.16
N VAL A 49 13.38 -0.72 -9.49
CA VAL A 49 12.37 -1.46 -10.26
C VAL A 49 12.57 -2.97 -10.14
N SER A 50 13.81 -3.45 -10.25
CA SER A 50 14.15 -4.86 -10.07
C SER A 50 13.81 -5.35 -8.66
N ALA A 51 14.17 -4.60 -7.62
CA ALA A 51 13.84 -4.94 -6.23
C ALA A 51 12.32 -5.00 -6.00
N VAL A 52 11.57 -4.01 -6.52
CA VAL A 52 10.10 -4.01 -6.46
C VAL A 52 9.54 -5.24 -7.19
N PHE A 53 10.01 -5.54 -8.40
CA PHE A 53 9.58 -6.70 -9.17
C PHE A 53 9.85 -8.01 -8.43
N LEU A 54 11.06 -8.18 -7.88
CA LEU A 54 11.42 -9.35 -7.07
C LEU A 54 10.51 -9.49 -5.85
N VAL A 55 10.27 -8.40 -5.11
CA VAL A 55 9.34 -8.40 -3.97
C VAL A 55 7.94 -8.81 -4.40
N ARG A 56 7.43 -8.29 -5.54
CA ARG A 56 6.11 -8.71 -6.05
C ARG A 56 6.10 -10.18 -6.41
N TYR A 57 7.13 -10.68 -7.09
CA TYR A 57 7.26 -12.08 -7.48
C TYR A 57 7.22 -13.03 -6.28
N VAL A 58 8.03 -12.79 -5.23
CA VAL A 58 8.02 -13.65 -4.03
C VAL A 58 6.71 -13.58 -3.24
N ASN A 59 6.01 -12.43 -3.28
CA ASN A 59 4.68 -12.29 -2.67
C ASN A 59 3.58 -13.00 -3.46
N SER A 60 3.77 -13.25 -4.77
CA SER A 60 2.83 -13.99 -5.61
C SER A 60 2.96 -15.51 -5.50
N LEU A 61 4.02 -16.02 -4.88
CA LEU A 61 4.16 -17.45 -4.63
C LEU A 61 3.15 -17.93 -3.57
N PRO A 62 2.64 -19.17 -3.67
CA PRO A 62 1.76 -19.74 -2.65
C PRO A 62 2.48 -19.86 -1.30
N GLY A 63 1.74 -19.70 -0.23
CA GLY A 63 2.16 -19.92 1.15
C GLY A 63 1.99 -21.36 1.59
N LYS A 64 2.75 -21.72 2.62
CA LYS A 64 2.74 -23.06 3.21
C LYS A 64 1.35 -23.47 3.69
N HIS A 65 0.55 -22.52 4.16
CA HIS A 65 -0.75 -22.78 4.78
C HIS A 65 -1.91 -22.18 3.98
N ASP A 66 -1.76 -22.00 2.66
CA ASP A 66 -2.79 -21.33 1.85
C ASP A 66 -4.09 -22.15 1.77
N SER A 67 -4.00 -23.47 1.58
CA SER A 67 -5.14 -24.39 1.58
C SER A 67 -5.88 -24.38 2.92
N PHE A 68 -5.11 -24.46 4.01
CA PHE A 68 -5.63 -24.42 5.37
C PHE A 68 -6.34 -23.08 5.65
N ALA A 69 -5.69 -21.97 5.32
CA ALA A 69 -6.27 -20.63 5.50
C ALA A 69 -7.55 -20.45 4.69
N GLN A 70 -7.59 -20.94 3.44
CA GLN A 70 -8.79 -20.89 2.63
C GLN A 70 -9.92 -21.72 3.24
N CYS A 71 -9.65 -22.94 3.72
CA CYS A 71 -10.67 -23.74 4.40
C CYS A 71 -11.22 -23.04 5.66
N VAL A 72 -10.36 -22.37 6.45
CA VAL A 72 -10.80 -21.62 7.64
C VAL A 72 -11.72 -20.45 7.25
N VAL A 73 -11.45 -19.78 6.13
CA VAL A 73 -12.39 -18.78 5.57
C VAL A 73 -13.71 -19.43 5.19
N ASP A 74 -13.65 -20.55 4.46
CA ASP A 74 -14.83 -21.23 3.94
C ASP A 74 -15.70 -21.85 5.06
N SER A 75 -15.11 -22.17 6.22
CA SER A 75 -15.85 -22.64 7.39
C SER A 75 -16.66 -21.52 8.08
N GLY A 76 -16.47 -20.27 7.67
CA GLY A 76 -17.10 -19.09 8.28
C GLY A 76 -16.52 -18.71 9.64
N SER A 77 -15.44 -19.36 10.08
CA SER A 77 -14.78 -19.03 11.34
C SER A 77 -14.04 -17.70 11.24
N LYS A 78 -14.06 -16.92 12.34
CA LYS A 78 -13.46 -15.58 12.39
C LYS A 78 -12.48 -15.43 13.53
N MET A 79 -11.36 -14.76 13.26
CA MET A 79 -10.43 -14.28 14.26
C MET A 79 -10.71 -12.80 14.58
N TYR A 80 -11.09 -12.54 15.82
CA TYR A 80 -11.20 -11.21 16.39
C TYR A 80 -9.85 -10.81 17.01
N SER A 81 -9.30 -9.67 16.62
CA SER A 81 -7.98 -9.22 17.06
C SER A 81 -7.93 -7.73 17.36
N ALA A 82 -6.91 -7.29 18.10
CA ALA A 82 -6.58 -5.87 18.23
C ALA A 82 -5.19 -5.56 17.61
N TRP A 83 -5.03 -4.42 16.95
CA TRP A 83 -3.76 -4.02 16.31
C TRP A 83 -2.59 -3.92 17.31
N TRP A 84 -2.85 -3.59 18.57
CA TRP A 84 -1.85 -3.46 19.65
C TRP A 84 -1.57 -4.77 20.39
N CYS A 85 -2.28 -5.86 20.08
CA CYS A 85 -2.20 -7.12 20.82
C CYS A 85 -1.01 -7.98 20.34
N SER A 86 -0.07 -8.26 21.27
CA SER A 86 1.13 -9.08 20.99
C SER A 86 0.78 -10.52 20.60
N HIS A 87 -0.16 -11.15 21.32
CA HIS A 87 -0.61 -12.51 21.03
C HIS A 87 -1.34 -12.64 19.69
N CYS A 88 -1.97 -11.57 19.23
CA CYS A 88 -2.61 -11.49 17.93
C CYS A 88 -1.54 -11.52 16.84
N ARG A 89 -0.45 -10.76 17.01
CA ARG A 89 0.70 -10.82 16.11
C ARG A 89 1.33 -12.22 16.08
N GLU A 90 1.44 -12.87 17.22
CA GLU A 90 1.93 -14.26 17.30
C GLU A 90 1.01 -15.25 16.57
N GLN A 91 -0.32 -15.14 16.75
CA GLN A 91 -1.29 -15.97 16.02
C GLN A 91 -1.16 -15.77 14.50
N LYS A 92 -1.09 -14.52 14.02
CA LYS A 92 -0.89 -14.20 12.60
C LYS A 92 0.42 -14.77 12.06
N ALA A 93 1.49 -14.75 12.88
CA ALA A 93 2.80 -15.27 12.48
C ALA A 93 2.80 -16.79 12.25
N LEU A 94 1.96 -17.56 12.94
CA LEU A 94 1.82 -19.01 12.71
C LEU A 94 1.41 -19.33 11.26
N PHE A 95 0.53 -18.51 10.68
CA PHE A 95 0.11 -18.65 9.27
C PHE A 95 1.14 -18.09 8.28
N GLY A 96 2.07 -17.24 8.73
CA GLY A 96 2.97 -16.50 7.86
C GLY A 96 2.21 -15.69 6.80
N LYS A 97 2.65 -15.75 5.53
CA LYS A 97 1.98 -15.00 4.44
C LYS A 97 0.57 -15.51 4.11
N SER A 98 0.23 -16.74 4.50
CA SER A 98 -1.10 -17.32 4.28
C SER A 98 -2.20 -16.61 5.10
N PHE A 99 -1.83 -15.88 6.15
CA PHE A 99 -2.81 -15.06 6.90
C PHE A 99 -3.51 -14.02 6.03
N LYS A 100 -2.86 -13.56 4.94
CA LYS A 100 -3.49 -12.64 3.98
C LYS A 100 -4.76 -13.22 3.34
N ILE A 101 -4.91 -14.55 3.30
CA ILE A 101 -6.13 -15.21 2.82
C ILE A 101 -7.25 -15.04 3.84
N ILE A 102 -6.96 -15.21 5.14
CA ILE A 102 -7.91 -14.93 6.24
C ILE A 102 -8.39 -13.47 6.17
N GLU A 103 -7.46 -12.52 6.01
CA GLU A 103 -7.79 -11.09 5.92
C GLU A 103 -8.64 -10.76 4.68
N LYS A 104 -8.25 -11.26 3.51
CA LYS A 104 -8.99 -11.03 2.26
C LYS A 104 -10.33 -11.75 2.22
N GLY A 105 -10.44 -12.89 2.89
CA GLY A 105 -11.63 -13.71 3.00
C GLY A 105 -12.65 -13.20 4.03
N GLY A 106 -12.35 -12.11 4.76
CA GLY A 106 -13.25 -11.57 5.78
C GLY A 106 -13.33 -12.41 7.06
N ALA A 107 -12.37 -13.32 7.25
CA ALA A 107 -12.25 -14.16 8.45
C ALA A 107 -11.36 -13.52 9.53
N HIS A 108 -10.99 -12.24 9.37
CA HIS A 108 -10.28 -11.44 10.36
C HIS A 108 -11.09 -10.17 10.66
N VAL A 109 -11.31 -9.91 11.94
CA VAL A 109 -12.04 -8.74 12.44
C VAL A 109 -11.08 -7.92 13.31
N GLU A 110 -10.89 -6.65 12.96
CA GLU A 110 -10.21 -5.68 13.82
C GLU A 110 -11.17 -5.13 14.87
N CYS A 111 -10.83 -5.34 16.13
CA CYS A 111 -11.66 -4.99 17.28
C CYS A 111 -11.22 -3.72 17.98
N SER A 112 -10.10 -3.10 17.63
CA SER A 112 -9.69 -1.83 18.23
C SER A 112 -9.77 -0.70 17.20
N PRO A 113 -10.58 0.34 17.45
CA PRO A 113 -10.53 1.56 16.66
C PRO A 113 -9.11 2.15 16.64
N ASP A 114 -8.80 2.86 15.55
CA ASP A 114 -7.51 3.54 15.41
C ASP A 114 -7.34 4.62 16.48
N GLY A 115 -6.13 4.72 17.03
CA GLY A 115 -5.80 5.70 18.05
C GLY A 115 -6.34 5.39 19.45
N THR A 116 -7.03 4.26 19.65
CA THR A 116 -7.45 3.79 20.98
C THR A 116 -6.90 2.39 21.27
N GLN A 117 -6.86 2.02 22.55
CA GLN A 117 -6.60 0.64 23.00
C GLN A 117 -7.83 0.08 23.71
N THR A 118 -9.00 0.19 23.06
CA THR A 118 -10.30 -0.23 23.58
C THR A 118 -11.01 -1.09 22.56
N PHE A 119 -11.86 -2.02 22.99
CA PHE A 119 -12.69 -2.76 22.04
C PHE A 119 -13.79 -1.89 21.43
N SER A 120 -14.05 -2.11 20.15
CA SER A 120 -15.18 -1.52 19.44
C SER A 120 -16.48 -2.09 19.98
N GLN A 121 -17.55 -1.28 19.92
CA GLN A 121 -18.86 -1.73 20.36
C GLN A 121 -19.30 -3.01 19.62
N TYR A 122 -19.00 -3.09 18.31
CA TYR A 122 -19.24 -4.30 17.53
C TYR A 122 -18.62 -5.55 18.17
N CYS A 123 -17.34 -5.53 18.54
CA CYS A 123 -16.72 -6.71 19.15
C CYS A 123 -17.24 -7.00 20.56
N ILE A 124 -17.60 -5.98 21.33
CA ILE A 124 -18.25 -6.15 22.64
C ILE A 124 -19.60 -6.85 22.48
N ASP A 125 -20.41 -6.42 21.50
CA ASP A 125 -21.73 -7.00 21.20
C ASP A 125 -21.64 -8.44 20.66
N GLN A 126 -20.52 -8.79 20.03
CA GLN A 126 -20.20 -10.17 19.64
C GLN A 126 -19.67 -11.02 20.81
N GLY A 127 -19.54 -10.46 22.02
CA GLY A 127 -19.08 -11.18 23.20
C GLY A 127 -17.55 -11.37 23.25
N VAL A 128 -16.78 -10.58 22.52
CA VAL A 128 -15.31 -10.63 22.55
C VAL A 128 -14.80 -10.03 23.87
N GLN A 129 -14.27 -10.89 24.74
CA GLN A 129 -13.72 -10.48 26.05
C GLN A 129 -12.20 -10.24 26.02
N GLY A 130 -11.52 -10.73 24.98
CA GLY A 130 -10.08 -10.67 24.83
C GLY A 130 -9.65 -10.95 23.39
N THR A 131 -8.38 -10.71 23.08
CA THR A 131 -7.83 -10.99 21.75
C THR A 131 -6.48 -11.72 21.84
N PRO A 132 -6.15 -12.60 20.87
CA PRO A 132 -7.02 -13.04 19.78
C PRO A 132 -8.13 -13.97 20.29
N THR A 133 -9.32 -13.89 19.69
CA THR A 133 -10.42 -14.84 19.91
C THR A 133 -10.89 -15.38 18.57
N TRP A 134 -11.00 -16.70 18.46
CA TRP A 134 -11.61 -17.39 17.34
C TRP A 134 -13.05 -17.77 17.66
N MET A 135 -13.96 -17.50 16.74
CA MET A 135 -15.36 -17.91 16.81
C MET A 135 -15.76 -18.67 15.55
N SER A 136 -16.66 -19.65 15.70
CA SER A 136 -17.27 -20.37 14.57
C SER A 136 -18.25 -19.47 13.82
N ALA A 137 -18.79 -19.95 12.69
CA ALA A 137 -19.83 -19.25 11.95
C ALA A 137 -21.10 -18.97 12.78
N ASP A 138 -21.38 -19.83 13.77
CA ASP A 138 -22.54 -19.72 14.66
C ASP A 138 -22.27 -18.83 15.90
N GLY A 139 -21.06 -18.28 16.02
CA GLY A 139 -20.66 -17.43 17.15
C GLY A 139 -20.16 -18.19 18.39
N GLU A 140 -19.95 -19.50 18.29
CA GLU A 140 -19.33 -20.28 19.37
C GLU A 140 -17.85 -19.92 19.47
N VAL A 141 -17.37 -19.65 20.69
CA VAL A 141 -15.93 -19.42 20.94
C VAL A 141 -15.15 -20.71 20.77
N LEU A 142 -14.35 -20.78 19.71
CA LEU A 142 -13.44 -21.89 19.46
C LEU A 142 -12.24 -21.83 20.41
N GLY A 143 -11.77 -20.63 20.74
CA GLY A 143 -10.70 -20.41 21.72
C GLY A 143 -9.91 -19.12 21.45
N ASN A 144 -8.89 -18.88 22.26
CA ASN A 144 -8.03 -17.69 22.12
C ASN A 144 -6.86 -17.97 21.16
N ARG A 145 -5.63 -17.52 21.50
CA ARG A 145 -4.43 -17.92 20.77
C ARG A 145 -4.26 -19.45 20.86
N MET A 146 -4.04 -20.10 19.72
CA MET A 146 -3.94 -21.55 19.61
C MET A 146 -3.01 -21.97 18.45
N SER A 147 -2.53 -23.21 18.48
CA SER A 147 -1.72 -23.77 17.40
C SER A 147 -2.56 -23.95 16.12
N LEU A 148 -1.89 -24.17 14.97
CA LEU A 148 -2.61 -24.44 13.72
C LEU A 148 -3.32 -25.80 13.77
N GLU A 149 -2.77 -26.77 14.50
CA GLU A 149 -3.35 -28.09 14.72
C GLU A 149 -4.62 -28.02 15.58
N GLU A 150 -4.60 -27.21 16.64
CA GLU A 150 -5.78 -26.97 17.47
C GLU A 150 -6.89 -26.29 16.65
N LEU A 151 -6.54 -25.26 15.88
CA LEU A 151 -7.49 -24.58 15.01
C LEU A 151 -8.02 -25.51 13.92
N SER A 152 -7.16 -26.35 13.33
CA SER A 152 -7.52 -27.39 12.37
C SER A 152 -8.57 -28.35 12.93
N SER A 153 -8.36 -28.86 14.15
CA SER A 153 -9.32 -29.72 14.83
C SER A 153 -10.65 -29.02 15.09
N LYS A 154 -10.63 -27.74 15.46
CA LYS A 154 -11.84 -26.95 15.80
C LYS A 154 -12.65 -26.50 14.59
N THR A 155 -11.98 -26.27 13.47
CA THR A 155 -12.60 -25.83 12.21
C THR A 155 -12.89 -26.98 11.25
N ASN A 156 -12.46 -28.20 11.59
CA ASN A 156 -12.48 -29.36 10.71
C ASN A 156 -11.77 -29.11 9.36
N CYS A 157 -10.71 -28.30 9.39
CA CYS A 157 -9.93 -27.94 8.22
C CYS A 157 -8.59 -28.67 8.22
N PRO A 158 -8.22 -29.41 7.15
CA PRO A 158 -6.97 -30.14 7.13
C PRO A 158 -5.76 -29.20 7.14
N LEU A 159 -4.79 -29.52 8.01
CA LEU A 159 -3.48 -28.87 8.04
C LEU A 159 -2.48 -29.75 7.29
N ASN A 160 -2.22 -29.40 6.03
CA ASN A 160 -1.31 -30.08 5.12
C ASN A 160 -0.10 -29.22 4.72
#